data_AF-A0A829BTI6-F1
#
_entry.id   AF-A0A829BTI6-F1
#
_cell.length_a   1.000
_cell.length_b   1.000
_cell.length_c   1.000
_cell.angle_alpha   90.00
_cell.angle_beta   90.00
_cell.angle_gamma   90.00
#
_symmetry.space_group_name_H-M   'P 1'
#
loop_
_entity.id
_entity.type
_entity.pdbx_description
1 polymer ?
#
loop_
_entity_poly.entity_id
_entity_poly.type
_entity_poly.pdbx_seq_one_letter_code
_entity_poly.pdbx_strand_id
1 'polypeptide(L)' 'MRLLLHIILLVFFIWYLIRILRLWGKQSADEPLWVPKKIGVGISLNPRNTLGFWISLLVTLSVLIILIVLIIFYFLAEGE' A
#
# COMPACT_ATOMS: atom_id res chain seq x y z
N MET A 1 -18.24 9.03 10.10
CA MET A 1 -17.81 7.63 9.88
C MET A 1 -17.02 7.43 8.58
N ARG A 2 -17.49 7.95 7.43
CA ARG A 2 -16.81 7.77 6.12
C ARG A 2 -15.43 8.45 6.05
N LEU A 3 -15.29 9.70 6.50
CA LEU A 3 -13.98 10.38 6.54
C LEU A 3 -12.95 9.65 7.41
N LEU A 4 -13.37 9.22 8.61
CA LEU A 4 -12.52 8.45 9.54
C LEU A 4 -11.96 7.19 8.88
N LEU A 5 -12.77 6.46 8.10
CA LEU A 5 -12.30 5.28 7.36
C LEU A 5 -11.17 5.64 6.37
N HIS A 6 -11.32 6.72 5.60
CA HIS A 6 -10.27 7.16 4.66
C HIS A 6 -8.98 7.54 5.39
N ILE A 7 -9.08 8.20 6.54
CA ILE A 7 -7.91 8.53 7.38
C ILE A 7 -7.23 7.26 7.91
N ILE A 8 -7.98 6.28 8.40
CA ILE A 8 -7.44 5.01 8.88
C ILE A 8 -6.71 4.27 7.74
N LEU A 9 -7.32 4.21 6.55
CA LEU A 9 -6.70 3.61 5.37
C LEU A 9 -5.44 4.37 4.95
N LEU A 10 -5.47 5.70 4.98
CA LEU A 10 -4.31 6.53 4.66
C LEU A 10 -3.13 6.20 5.59
N VAL A 11 -3.36 6.16 6.90
CA VAL A 11 -2.33 5.81 7.89
C VAL A 11 -1.80 4.39 7.65
N PHE A 12 -2.69 3.43 7.36
CA PHE A 12 -2.30 2.05 7.04
C PHE A 12 -1.40 1.98 5.80
N PHE A 13 -1.76 2.64 4.70
CA PHE A 13 -0.98 2.62 3.47
C PHE A 13 0.33 3.40 3.58
N ILE A 14 0.38 4.51 4.34
CA ILE A 14 1.65 5.20 4.66
C ILE A 14 2.58 4.26 5.42
N TRP A 15 2.07 3.58 6.45
CA TRP A 15 2.86 2.62 7.20
C TRP A 15 3.33 1.45 6.35
N TYR A 16 2.48 0.96 5.45
CA TYR A 16 2.85 -0.10 4.49
C TYR A 16 3.93 0.38 3.52
N LEU A 17 3.82 1.61 2.99
CA LEU A 17 4.84 2.24 2.16
C LEU A 17 6.19 2.30 2.88
N ILE A 18 6.21 2.74 4.15
CA ILE A 18 7.43 2.77 4.96
C ILE A 18 8.03 1.35 5.06
N ARG A 19 7.21 0.30 5.25
CA ARG A 19 7.73 -1.07 5.27
C ARG A 19 8.36 -1.48 3.94
N ILE A 20 7.72 -1.15 2.81
CA ILE A 20 8.25 -1.43 1.48
C ILE A 20 9.60 -0.71 1.32
N LEU A 21 9.66 0.59 1.60
CA LEU A 21 10.87 1.38 1.40
C LEU A 21 12.07 0.89 2.25
N ARG A 22 11.85 0.26 3.42
CA ARG A 22 12.92 -0.38 4.20
C ARG A 22 13.59 -1.57 3.49
N LEU A 23 12.92 -2.13 2.48
CA LEU A 23 13.45 -3.21 1.64
C LEU A 23 14.21 -2.68 0.42
N TRP A 24 14.23 -1.36 0.18
CA TRP A 24 14.97 -0.76 -0.93
C TRP A 24 16.44 -1.20 -0.92
N GLY A 25 16.91 -1.75 -2.04
CA GLY A 25 18.27 -2.26 -2.21
C GLY A 25 18.54 -3.60 -1.54
N LYS A 26 17.52 -4.24 -0.93
CA LYS A 26 17.61 -5.55 -0.27
C LYS A 26 16.78 -6.62 -0.98
N GLN A 27 16.29 -6.33 -2.19
CA GLN A 27 15.50 -7.27 -2.98
C GLN A 27 16.39 -8.25 -3.75
N SER A 28 15.86 -9.43 -4.06
CA SER A 28 16.50 -10.41 -4.94
C SER A 28 15.51 -10.95 -5.98
N ALA A 29 15.98 -11.31 -7.17
CA ALA A 29 15.18 -12.01 -8.17
C ALA A 29 14.89 -13.47 -7.77
N ASP A 30 15.72 -14.06 -6.90
CA ASP A 30 15.60 -15.45 -6.46
C ASP A 30 14.49 -15.66 -5.41
N GLU A 31 14.06 -14.58 -4.76
CA GLU A 31 12.93 -14.61 -3.84
C GLU A 31 11.63 -14.93 -4.62
N PRO A 32 10.75 -15.81 -4.13
CA PRO A 32 9.52 -16.15 -4.83
C PRO A 32 8.60 -14.93 -4.92
N LEU A 33 8.01 -14.69 -6.10
CA LEU A 33 7.08 -13.56 -6.32
C LEU A 33 5.83 -13.66 -5.45
N TRP A 34 5.33 -14.88 -5.25
CA TRP A 34 4.15 -15.19 -4.46
C TRP A 34 4.54 -16.01 -3.23
N VAL A 35 4.06 -15.59 -2.05
CA VAL A 35 4.27 -16.29 -0.78
C VAL A 35 2.94 -16.61 -0.12
N PRO A 36 2.79 -17.76 0.55
CA PRO A 36 1.60 -18.03 1.36
C PRO A 36 1.41 -16.94 2.43
N LYS A 37 0.16 -16.53 2.65
CA LYS A 37 -0.15 -15.59 3.73
C LYS A 37 0.17 -16.23 5.08
N LYS A 38 0.77 -15.45 5.98
CA LYS A 38 1.03 -15.88 7.36
C LYS A 38 -0.25 -16.00 8.20
N ILE A 39 -1.28 -15.25 7.84
CA ILE A 39 -2.57 -15.20 8.54
C ILE A 39 -3.67 -15.34 7.49
N GLY A 40 -4.57 -16.29 7.69
CA GLY A 40 -5.66 -16.64 6.77
C GLY A 40 -5.22 -17.58 5.63
N VAL A 41 -6.07 -17.74 4.63
CA VAL A 41 -5.85 -18.62 3.46
C VAL A 41 -5.52 -17.77 2.24
N GLY A 42 -4.54 -18.19 1.44
CA GLY A 42 -4.20 -17.59 0.14
C GLY A 42 -2.74 -17.21 -0.02
N ILE A 43 -2.42 -16.59 -1.16
CA ILE A 43 -1.09 -16.08 -1.51
C ILE A 43 -1.04 -14.54 -1.40
N SER A 44 0.16 -14.02 -1.21
CA SER A 44 0.48 -12.60 -1.20
C SER A 44 1.67 -12.34 -2.09
N LEU A 45 1.74 -11.13 -2.64
CA LEU A 45 2.93 -10.64 -3.30
C LEU A 45 4.08 -10.51 -2.28
N ASN A 46 5.28 -10.91 -2.66
CA ASN A 46 6.48 -10.82 -1.83
C ASN A 46 7.29 -9.56 -2.19
N PRO A 47 7.33 -8.52 -1.34
CA PRO A 47 8.11 -7.32 -1.61
C PRO A 47 9.64 -7.53 -1.46
N ARG A 48 10.10 -8.73 -1.09
CA ARG A 48 11.53 -9.10 -1.17
C ARG A 48 11.95 -9.57 -2.57
N ASN A 49 10.99 -10.01 -3.40
CA ASN A 49 11.24 -10.23 -4.81
C ASN A 49 11.39 -8.88 -5.54
N THR A 50 12.33 -8.75 -6.47
CA THR A 50 12.55 -7.50 -7.21
C THR A 50 11.30 -6.99 -7.94
N LEU A 51 10.59 -7.86 -8.67
CA LEU A 51 9.33 -7.48 -9.34
C LEU A 51 8.22 -7.23 -8.31
N GLY A 52 8.12 -8.09 -7.29
CA GLY A 52 7.15 -7.97 -6.22
C GLY A 52 7.27 -6.64 -5.47
N PHE A 53 8.49 -6.14 -5.27
CA PHE A 53 8.76 -4.82 -4.70
C PHE A 53 8.19 -3.69 -5.57
N TRP A 54 8.53 -3.65 -6.86
CA TRP A 54 8.10 -2.59 -7.75
C TRP A 54 6.58 -2.57 -7.93
N ILE A 55 5.96 -3.75 -8.07
CA ILE A 55 4.49 -3.88 -8.12
C ILE A 55 3.87 -3.41 -6.80
N SER A 56 4.41 -3.83 -5.65
CA SER A 56 3.91 -3.40 -4.34
C SER A 56 4.00 -1.90 -4.17
N LEU A 57 5.12 -1.30 -4.58
CA LEU A 57 5.36 0.13 -4.50
C LEU A 57 4.38 0.91 -5.39
N LEU A 58 4.24 0.50 -6.66
CA LEU A 58 3.33 1.13 -7.62
C LEU A 58 1.89 1.13 -7.10
N VAL A 59 1.38 -0.03 -6.71
CA VAL A 59 0.00 -0.17 -6.19
C VAL A 59 -0.19 0.68 -4.93
N THR A 60 0.77 0.67 -4.01
CA THR A 60 0.70 1.46 -2.77
C THR A 60 0.63 2.95 -3.06
N LEU A 61 1.49 3.46 -3.96
CA LEU A 61 1.49 4.87 -4.35
C LEU A 61 0.19 5.26 -5.07
N SER A 62 -0.30 4.43 -5.99
CA SER A 62 -1.58 4.68 -6.68
C SER A 62 -2.74 4.79 -5.70
N VAL A 63 -2.83 3.88 -4.71
CA VAL A 63 -3.87 3.92 -3.69
C VAL A 63 -3.74 5.16 -2.81
N LEU A 64 -2.53 5.54 -2.40
CA LEU A 64 -2.30 6.76 -1.62
C LEU A 64 -2.75 8.02 -2.36
N ILE A 65 -2.45 8.14 -3.65
CA ILE A 65 -2.89 9.28 -4.47
C ILE A 65 -4.41 9.34 -4.51
N ILE A 66 -5.08 8.22 -4.79
CA ILE A 66 -6.55 8.16 -4.83
C ILE A 66 -7.15 8.53 -3.47
N LEU A 67 -6.60 8.02 -2.37
CA LEU A 67 -7.07 8.33 -1.01
C LEU A 67 -6.93 9.82 -0.68
N ILE A 68 -5.80 10.43 -1.02
CA ILE A 68 -5.58 11.87 -0.80
C ILE A 68 -6.60 12.68 -1.60
N VAL A 69 -6.81 12.34 -2.87
CA VAL A 69 -7.80 12.99 -3.74
C VAL A 69 -9.20 12.88 -3.14
N LEU A 70 -9.62 11.70 -2.68
CA LEU A 70 -10.93 11.49 -2.04
C LEU A 70 -11.10 12.30 -0.76
N ILE A 71 -10.06 12.41 0.07
CA ILE A 71 -10.09 13.22 1.30
C ILE A 71 -10.24 14.70 0.96
N ILE A 72 -9.50 15.21 -0.03
CA ILE A 72 -9.62 16.60 -0.50
C ILE A 72 -11.04 16.87 -1.01
N PHE A 73 -11.58 16.00 -1.87
CA PHE A 73 -12.96 16.14 -2.37
C PHE A 73 -13.99 16.13 -1.25
N TYR A 74 -13.79 15.33 -0.20
CA TYR A 74 -14.69 15.31 0.95
C TYR A 74 -14.76 16.70 1.63
N PHE A 75 -13.61 17.34 1.87
CA PHE A 75 -13.58 18.66 2.49
C PHE A 75 -14.07 19.78 1.56
N LEU A 76 -13.81 19.69 0.26
CA LEU A 76 -14.34 20.64 -0.70
C LEU A 76 -15.87 20.58 -0.78
N ALA A 77 -16.45 19.38 -0.73
CA ALA A 77 -17.89 19.18 -0.79
C ALA A 77 -18.63 19.52 0.52
N GLU A 78 -17.96 19.48 1.68
CA GLU A 78 -18.52 19.95 2.96
C GLU A 78 -18.35 21.47 3.18
N GLY A 79 -17.51 22.13 2.36
CA GLY A 79 -17.26 23.58 2.43
C GLY A 79 -18.22 24.44 1.60
N GLU A 80 -19.18 23.81 0.90
CA GLU A 80 -20.33 24.44 0.23
C GLU A 80 -21.62 24.15 1.01
#